data_AF-A0A3M2F7U1-F1
#
_entry.id   AF-A0A3M2F7U1-F1
#
_cell.length_a   1.000
_cell.length_b   1.000
_cell.length_c   1.000
_cell.angle_alpha   90.00
_cell.angle_beta   90.00
_cell.angle_gamma   90.00
#
_symmetry.space_group_name_H-M   'P 1'
#
loop_
_entity.id
_entity.type
_entity.pdbx_description
1 polymer ?
#
loop_
_entity_poly.entity_id
_entity_poly.type
_entity_poly.pdbx_seq_one_letter_code
_entity_poly.pdbx_strand_id
1 'polypeptide(L)'
;MTVYEELLDVLRSLGLKEGDVVAVHSDASAFGVPKDLRPLVAKEGVEALFRVYTETLIAAVGRAGTLLMPTFTYSACSGELYDVAETPSTVGALTDYFRRYPGVKRSRHPIFSYAGLGPAADELLRIDSYECFGPKSFFAKMFEHDFLYLMFGIPIQKGATCVYASEEKYGVPYRYYKDFWGPIKDGTEEFRVKSRYYVRYRELDIDDSWQDLEEELVRRDLARRTTFHGAPLVLFRARDIDRVIGEKLKEDRFYLISFLSRPREQRKWLRTARSRVKYENVGTVKKTSDFPRLLREYDEIRPVGDGLVVYGSKVTRLFSTLDFFILQMAKELGAKEVKVPAILDQTNAARSQYLNSFKHQALTVQSVLPESHFRGLASPTVCYHIFSSLAKKRVPHNGLIFTSASNCFRNEQSEGDILDRLRNFWMREIVVVGDAAFCKERLEEILEKTRLWFRDILDLDFGIYTAADPFFGEDSKIKQSAQLLEESKMEFRLTIPHLGKRIAAVSVNNHGQVFYSRFEFELSAPNDVRRCSGCVGWGFDRILYALMAQKGVDLDNEYYREVEQVRRRLEEEQTGRQISRDC
;
A
#
# COMPACT_ATOMS: atom_id res chain seq x y z
N MET A 1 56.03 4.76 1.76
CA MET A 1 54.78 4.33 1.11
C MET A 1 53.85 5.52 1.20
N THR A 2 53.35 6.01 0.07
CA THR A 2 52.38 7.10 0.06
C THR A 2 51.03 6.59 0.57
N VAL A 3 50.14 7.49 1.02
CA VAL A 3 48.76 7.14 1.41
C VAL A 3 48.02 6.41 0.27
N TYR A 4 48.31 6.77 -0.97
CA TYR A 4 47.79 6.10 -2.16
C TYR A 4 48.24 4.63 -2.24
N GLU A 5 49.55 4.38 -2.13
CA GLU A 5 50.12 3.02 -2.18
C GLU A 5 49.61 2.17 -1.02
N GLU A 6 49.60 2.73 0.19
CA GLU A 6 49.13 2.03 1.40
C GLU A 6 47.66 1.64 1.28
N LEU A 7 46.80 2.58 0.88
CA LEU A 7 45.37 2.30 0.70
C LEU A 7 45.15 1.27 -0.42
N LEU A 8 45.88 1.37 -1.53
CA LEU A 8 45.76 0.40 -2.62
C LEU A 8 46.13 -1.00 -2.14
N ASP A 9 47.26 -1.17 -1.45
CA ASP A 9 47.70 -2.46 -0.90
C ASP A 9 46.67 -3.02 0.09
N VAL A 10 46.12 -2.18 0.96
CA VAL A 10 45.08 -2.58 1.90
C VAL A 10 43.82 -3.05 1.17
N LEU A 11 43.34 -2.32 0.15
CA LEU A 11 42.17 -2.72 -0.65
C LEU A 11 42.41 -4.06 -1.38
N ARG A 12 43.62 -4.27 -1.93
CA ARG A 12 44.01 -5.54 -2.57
C ARG A 12 44.02 -6.69 -1.56
N SER A 13 44.62 -6.49 -0.38
CA SER A 13 44.65 -7.50 0.68
C SER A 13 43.25 -7.84 1.21
N LEU A 14 42.35 -6.85 1.23
CA LEU A 14 40.94 -7.04 1.60
C LEU A 14 40.19 -7.89 0.57
N GLY A 15 40.70 -8.00 -0.66
CA GLY A 15 40.20 -8.88 -1.71
C GLY A 15 39.61 -8.18 -2.93
N LEU A 16 39.74 -6.85 -3.03
CA LEU A 16 39.28 -6.08 -4.18
C LEU A 16 40.24 -6.28 -5.38
N LYS A 17 39.70 -6.65 -6.53
CA LYS A 17 40.45 -7.02 -7.74
C LYS A 17 40.14 -6.09 -8.90
N GLU A 18 41.05 -6.06 -9.88
CA GLU A 18 40.77 -5.39 -11.14
C GLU A 18 39.62 -6.06 -11.86
N GLY A 19 38.74 -5.27 -12.48
CA GLY A 19 37.53 -5.76 -13.12
C GLY A 19 36.31 -5.84 -12.20
N ASP A 20 36.47 -5.66 -10.89
CA ASP A 20 35.34 -5.73 -9.97
C ASP A 20 34.35 -4.56 -10.17
N VAL A 21 33.07 -4.86 -9.95
CA VAL A 21 32.02 -3.85 -9.77
C VAL A 21 31.81 -3.66 -8.27
N VAL A 22 32.14 -2.46 -7.77
CA VAL A 22 32.10 -2.15 -6.33
C VAL A 22 31.24 -0.93 -6.04
N ALA A 23 30.33 -1.06 -5.08
CA ALA A 23 29.63 0.07 -4.48
C ALA A 23 30.30 0.45 -3.15
N VAL A 24 30.76 1.70 -3.06
CA VAL A 24 31.47 2.23 -1.90
C VAL A 24 30.52 3.11 -1.09
N HIS A 25 30.29 2.72 0.15
CA HIS A 25 29.60 3.54 1.16
C HIS A 25 30.65 4.05 2.13
N SER A 26 30.72 5.35 2.36
CA SER A 26 31.89 5.95 3.02
C SER A 26 31.55 6.91 4.15
N ASP A 27 32.36 6.86 5.21
CA ASP A 27 32.55 7.97 6.13
C ASP A 27 34.04 8.37 6.11
N ALA A 28 34.38 9.31 5.21
CA ALA A 28 35.75 9.76 5.05
C ALA A 28 36.28 10.51 6.30
N SER A 29 35.40 11.00 7.17
CA SER A 29 35.81 11.72 8.38
C SER A 29 36.48 10.79 9.41
N ALA A 30 36.16 9.49 9.37
CA ALA A 30 36.72 8.48 10.27
C ALA A 30 38.25 8.33 10.15
N PHE A 31 38.83 8.66 8.99
CA PHE A 31 40.27 8.58 8.75
C PHE A 31 41.04 9.83 9.19
N GLY A 32 40.35 10.94 9.45
CA GLY A 32 40.97 12.25 9.59
C GLY A 32 41.78 12.65 8.34
N VAL A 33 42.77 13.54 8.52
CA VAL A 33 43.73 13.89 7.46
C VAL A 33 45.05 13.17 7.72
N PRO A 34 45.41 12.17 6.88
CA PRO A 34 46.70 11.49 6.96
C PRO A 34 47.88 12.46 6.99
N LYS A 35 48.89 12.18 7.82
CA LYS A 35 50.03 13.10 8.05
C LYS A 35 50.68 13.55 6.74
N ASP A 36 50.88 12.63 5.81
CA ASP A 36 51.56 12.89 4.54
C ASP A 36 50.72 13.73 3.56
N LEU A 37 49.39 13.77 3.75
CA LEU A 37 48.49 14.60 2.95
C LEU A 37 48.18 15.95 3.59
N ARG A 38 48.61 16.22 4.83
CA ARG A 38 48.36 17.51 5.50
C ARG A 38 48.89 18.71 4.71
N PRO A 39 50.11 18.70 4.14
CA PRO A 39 50.59 19.83 3.35
C PRO A 39 49.75 20.06 2.09
N LEU A 40 49.31 18.97 1.44
CA LEU A 40 48.46 19.02 0.25
C LEU A 40 47.07 19.59 0.59
N VAL A 41 46.44 19.10 1.65
CA VAL A 41 45.13 19.59 2.12
C VAL A 41 45.20 21.03 2.62
N ALA A 42 46.30 21.44 3.24
CA ALA A 42 46.49 22.84 3.65
C ALA A 42 46.59 23.79 2.43
N LYS A 43 47.11 23.31 1.30
CA LYS A 43 47.27 24.08 0.07
C LYS A 43 46.02 24.09 -0.81
N GLU A 44 45.36 22.95 -0.94
CA GLU A 44 44.28 22.71 -1.93
C GLU A 44 42.90 22.45 -1.31
N GLY A 45 42.81 22.39 0.02
CA GLY A 45 41.59 22.08 0.75
C GLY A 45 41.30 20.58 0.86
N VAL A 46 40.19 20.24 1.52
CA VAL A 46 39.79 18.86 1.82
C VAL A 46 39.50 18.03 0.56
N GLU A 47 39.14 18.67 -0.55
CA GLU A 47 38.91 17.96 -1.82
C GLU A 47 40.16 17.26 -2.34
N ALA A 48 41.36 17.72 -2.00
CA ALA A 48 42.59 17.01 -2.36
C ALA A 48 42.70 15.64 -1.68
N LEU A 49 42.16 15.49 -0.47
CA LEU A 49 42.05 14.19 0.21
C LEU A 49 41.06 13.29 -0.53
N PHE A 50 39.89 13.82 -0.88
CA PHE A 50 38.87 13.07 -1.62
C PHE A 50 39.34 12.65 -3.01
N ARG A 51 40.15 13.48 -3.66
CA ARG A 51 40.82 13.15 -4.92
C ARG A 51 41.72 11.93 -4.76
N VAL A 52 42.61 11.93 -3.77
CA VAL A 52 43.50 10.77 -3.50
C VAL A 52 42.70 9.51 -3.22
N TYR A 53 41.66 9.56 -2.38
CA TYR A 53 40.81 8.40 -2.11
C TYR A 53 40.06 7.92 -3.36
N THR A 54 39.48 8.84 -4.14
CA THR A 54 38.77 8.52 -5.38
C THR A 54 39.70 7.87 -6.40
N GLU A 55 40.89 8.45 -6.62
CA GLU A 55 41.89 7.91 -7.56
C GLU A 55 42.42 6.55 -7.11
N THR A 56 42.57 6.33 -5.81
CA THR A 56 42.99 5.03 -5.28
C THR A 56 41.91 3.96 -5.48
N LEU A 57 40.63 4.30 -5.24
CA LEU A 57 39.50 3.39 -5.47
C LEU A 57 39.35 3.05 -6.97
N ILE A 58 39.52 4.03 -7.85
CA ILE A 58 39.53 3.84 -9.31
C ILE A 58 40.68 2.91 -9.71
N ALA A 59 41.88 3.14 -9.18
CA ALA A 59 43.04 2.28 -9.44
C ALA A 59 42.84 0.85 -8.93
N ALA A 60 42.15 0.68 -7.80
CA ALA A 60 41.85 -0.62 -7.24
C ALA A 60 40.89 -1.43 -8.14
N VAL A 61 39.87 -0.83 -8.74
CA VAL A 61 38.99 -1.55 -9.68
C VAL A 61 39.58 -1.64 -11.10
N GLY A 62 40.53 -0.78 -11.43
CA GLY A 62 41.19 -0.76 -12.74
C GLY A 62 40.24 -0.35 -13.88
N ARG A 63 40.79 -0.30 -15.11
CA ARG A 63 40.02 0.16 -16.30
C ARG A 63 38.86 -0.76 -16.70
N ALA A 64 38.92 -2.03 -16.32
CA ALA A 64 37.87 -3.02 -16.57
C ALA A 64 36.78 -3.03 -15.49
N GLY A 65 37.03 -2.41 -14.33
CA GLY A 65 36.10 -2.41 -13.20
C GLY A 65 35.21 -1.18 -13.17
N THR A 66 34.17 -1.24 -12.35
CA THR A 66 33.18 -0.16 -12.19
C THR A 66 33.05 0.24 -10.73
N LEU A 67 33.22 1.54 -10.46
CA LEU A 67 33.09 2.13 -9.13
C LEU A 67 31.75 2.86 -9.03
N LEU A 68 30.98 2.58 -7.98
CA LEU A 68 29.68 3.18 -7.69
C LEU A 68 29.68 3.81 -6.28
N MET A 69 29.02 4.95 -6.09
CA MET A 69 28.83 5.57 -4.76
C MET A 69 27.41 6.12 -4.61
N PRO A 70 26.81 6.04 -3.41
CA PRO A 70 25.48 6.58 -3.16
C PRO A 70 25.52 8.12 -3.18
N THR A 71 24.53 8.72 -3.84
CA THR A 71 24.38 10.17 -3.93
C THR A 71 22.98 10.61 -3.52
N PHE A 72 22.42 9.98 -2.49
CA PHE A 72 21.02 10.14 -2.09
C PHE A 72 20.66 11.60 -1.84
N THR A 73 19.41 11.96 -2.15
CA THR A 73 18.93 13.34 -2.00
C THR A 73 17.63 13.45 -1.21
N TYR A 74 16.84 12.38 -1.18
CA TYR A 74 15.48 12.37 -0.60
C TYR A 74 14.55 13.46 -1.15
N SER A 75 14.86 14.06 -2.30
CA SER A 75 14.12 15.21 -2.85
C SER A 75 12.63 14.93 -3.03
N ALA A 76 12.28 13.74 -3.54
CA ALA A 76 10.87 13.35 -3.68
C ALA A 76 10.13 13.20 -2.34
N CYS A 77 10.83 12.91 -1.23
CA CYS A 77 10.23 12.86 0.10
C CYS A 77 9.79 14.24 0.59
N SER A 78 10.46 15.28 0.09
CA SER A 78 10.23 16.69 0.42
C SER A 78 9.40 17.42 -0.65
N GLY A 79 9.15 16.79 -1.79
CA GLY A 79 8.55 17.42 -2.98
C GLY A 79 9.49 18.38 -3.73
N GLU A 80 10.79 18.34 -3.43
CA GLU A 80 11.82 19.20 -4.02
C GLU A 80 12.29 18.68 -5.37
N LEU A 81 12.81 19.59 -6.21
CA LEU A 81 13.41 19.25 -7.49
C LEU A 81 14.69 18.44 -7.30
N TYR A 82 14.75 17.29 -7.97
CA TYR A 82 15.98 16.54 -8.18
C TYR A 82 16.56 16.87 -9.57
N ASP A 83 17.53 17.77 -9.62
CA ASP A 83 18.37 17.98 -10.79
C ASP A 83 19.50 16.94 -10.76
N VAL A 84 19.54 16.05 -11.76
CA VAL A 84 20.47 14.92 -11.81
C VAL A 84 21.93 15.41 -11.75
N ALA A 85 22.23 16.53 -12.41
CA ALA A 85 23.57 17.09 -12.45
C ALA A 85 23.87 17.91 -11.18
N GLU A 86 22.94 18.78 -10.77
CA GLU A 86 23.25 19.84 -9.80
C GLU A 86 22.91 19.48 -8.35
N THR A 87 21.87 18.69 -8.07
CA THR A 87 21.40 18.46 -6.70
C THR A 87 22.48 17.77 -5.84
N PRO A 88 22.95 18.39 -4.74
CA PRO A 88 23.97 17.79 -3.88
C PRO A 88 23.54 16.45 -3.27
N SER A 89 24.51 15.58 -3.02
CA SER A 89 24.32 14.36 -2.21
C SER A 89 24.16 14.74 -0.73
N THR A 90 23.25 14.05 -0.04
CA THR A 90 23.04 14.22 1.41
C THR A 90 23.74 13.15 2.24
N VAL A 91 24.54 12.25 1.62
CA VAL A 91 25.07 11.04 2.27
C VAL A 91 26.59 10.87 2.16
N GLY A 92 27.35 11.96 2.24
CA GLY A 92 28.81 11.93 2.45
C GLY A 92 29.57 12.88 1.54
N ALA A 93 30.59 13.54 2.08
CA ALA A 93 31.39 14.52 1.34
C ALA A 93 32.25 13.87 0.23
N LEU A 94 32.76 12.66 0.46
CA LEU A 94 33.51 11.92 -0.56
C LEU A 94 32.61 11.52 -1.74
N THR A 95 31.36 11.10 -1.48
CA THR A 95 30.43 10.71 -2.55
C THR A 95 29.91 11.92 -3.33
N ASP A 96 29.72 13.06 -2.66
CA ASP A 96 29.42 14.34 -3.31
C ASP A 96 30.60 14.90 -4.13
N TYR A 97 31.83 14.63 -3.71
CA TYR A 97 33.01 14.89 -4.53
C TYR A 97 33.04 13.96 -5.76
N PHE A 98 32.85 12.66 -5.55
CA PHE A 98 32.88 11.65 -6.62
C PHE A 98 31.86 11.93 -7.72
N ARG A 99 30.63 12.38 -7.39
CA ARG A 99 29.62 12.69 -8.41
C ARG A 99 30.07 13.77 -9.41
N ARG A 100 31.00 14.65 -9.01
CA ARG A 100 31.57 15.73 -9.83
C ARG A 100 32.87 15.33 -10.52
N TYR A 101 33.39 14.13 -10.24
CA TYR A 101 34.64 13.66 -10.82
C TYR A 101 34.48 13.42 -12.33
N PRO A 102 35.48 13.77 -13.17
CA PRO A 102 35.36 13.65 -14.63
C PRO A 102 34.94 12.26 -15.11
N GLY A 103 33.94 12.20 -15.98
CA GLY A 103 33.43 10.96 -16.57
C GLY A 103 32.42 10.19 -15.71
N VAL A 104 32.17 10.64 -14.48
CA VAL A 104 31.15 10.04 -13.61
C VAL A 104 29.74 10.35 -14.12
N LYS A 105 28.87 9.34 -14.10
CA LYS A 105 27.44 9.44 -14.43
C LYS A 105 26.62 9.27 -13.17
N ARG A 106 25.37 9.75 -13.18
CA ARG A 106 24.46 9.65 -12.03
C ARG A 106 23.08 9.15 -12.45
N SER A 107 22.47 8.30 -11.63
CA SER A 107 21.13 7.77 -11.89
C SER A 107 20.02 8.78 -11.62
N ARG A 108 18.87 8.59 -12.29
CA ARG A 108 17.71 9.50 -12.21
C ARG A 108 16.82 9.28 -10.97
N HIS A 109 17.20 8.47 -9.97
CA HIS A 109 16.32 8.18 -8.84
C HIS A 109 16.30 9.35 -7.81
N PRO A 110 15.17 10.00 -7.53
CA PRO A 110 15.12 11.24 -6.74
C PRO A 110 15.16 11.02 -5.21
N ILE A 111 15.57 9.83 -4.78
CA ILE A 111 15.68 9.45 -3.36
C ILE A 111 17.01 8.72 -3.20
N PHE A 112 17.14 7.54 -3.81
CA PHE A 112 18.32 6.68 -3.72
C PHE A 112 19.17 6.69 -4.99
N SER A 113 19.60 7.86 -5.46
CA SER A 113 20.49 7.95 -6.62
C SER A 113 21.89 7.44 -6.32
N TYR A 114 22.58 6.96 -7.35
CA TYR A 114 23.99 6.55 -7.31
C TYR A 114 24.76 7.28 -8.41
N ALA A 115 26.03 7.54 -8.13
CA ALA A 115 27.02 7.96 -9.11
C ALA A 115 27.93 6.77 -9.48
N GLY A 116 28.44 6.73 -10.72
CA GLY A 116 29.27 5.62 -11.19
C GLY A 116 30.27 5.98 -12.28
N LEU A 117 31.40 5.27 -12.29
CA LEU A 117 32.48 5.36 -13.27
C LEU A 117 32.94 3.96 -13.67
N GLY A 118 33.03 3.69 -14.96
CA GLY A 118 33.50 2.40 -15.51
C GLY A 118 32.59 1.84 -16.61
N PRO A 119 32.98 0.72 -17.23
CA PRO A 119 32.32 0.18 -18.41
C PRO A 119 30.87 -0.27 -18.16
N ALA A 120 30.50 -0.64 -16.92
CA ALA A 120 29.14 -1.06 -16.59
C ALA A 120 28.26 0.09 -16.06
N ALA A 121 28.80 1.30 -15.85
CA ALA A 121 28.09 2.37 -15.15
C ALA A 121 26.75 2.75 -15.83
N ASP A 122 26.72 2.81 -17.17
CA ASP A 122 25.51 3.15 -17.93
C ASP A 122 24.35 2.17 -17.71
N GLU A 123 24.64 0.87 -17.77
CA GLU A 123 23.65 -0.18 -17.59
C GLU A 123 23.11 -0.19 -16.15
N LEU A 124 24.03 -0.07 -15.18
CA LEU A 124 23.70 -0.20 -13.77
C LEU A 124 22.95 1.01 -13.23
N LEU A 125 23.28 2.21 -13.69
CA LEU A 125 22.62 3.45 -13.27
C LEU A 125 21.28 3.70 -13.98
N ARG A 126 20.96 2.94 -15.04
CA ARG A 126 19.67 3.05 -15.72
C ARG A 126 18.53 2.71 -14.76
N ILE A 127 17.53 3.59 -14.73
CA ILE A 127 16.32 3.41 -13.91
C ILE A 127 15.28 2.62 -14.71
N ASP A 128 15.00 1.39 -14.27
CA ASP A 128 13.93 0.56 -14.83
C ASP A 128 12.63 0.64 -13.98
N SER A 129 12.72 1.24 -12.79
CA SER A 129 11.62 1.49 -11.85
C SER A 129 11.99 2.59 -10.85
N TYR A 130 11.01 3.40 -10.43
CA TYR A 130 11.16 4.38 -9.34
C TYR A 130 10.79 3.80 -7.96
N GLU A 131 10.67 2.48 -7.84
CA GLU A 131 10.61 1.81 -6.54
C GLU A 131 11.99 1.81 -5.87
N CYS A 132 12.03 2.20 -4.59
CA CYS A 132 13.30 2.42 -3.88
C CYS A 132 14.10 1.13 -3.70
N PHE A 133 13.45 0.04 -3.29
CA PHE A 133 14.11 -1.26 -3.12
C PHE A 133 13.35 -2.45 -3.73
N GLY A 134 12.38 -2.18 -4.60
CA GLY A 134 11.59 -3.22 -5.26
C GLY A 134 12.42 -4.08 -6.23
N PRO A 135 11.82 -5.12 -6.84
CA PRO A 135 12.52 -6.11 -7.67
C PRO A 135 13.22 -5.56 -8.93
N LYS A 136 12.90 -4.33 -9.34
CA LYS A 136 13.53 -3.63 -10.48
C LYS A 136 14.37 -2.42 -10.05
N SER A 137 14.65 -2.30 -8.74
CA SER A 137 15.46 -1.22 -8.19
C SER A 137 16.95 -1.42 -8.46
N PHE A 138 17.74 -0.37 -8.23
CA PHE A 138 19.20 -0.48 -8.26
C PHE A 138 19.71 -1.58 -7.33
N PHE A 139 19.16 -1.67 -6.11
CA PHE A 139 19.58 -2.67 -5.12
C PHE A 139 19.28 -4.11 -5.56
N ALA A 140 18.18 -4.33 -6.29
CA ALA A 140 17.89 -5.64 -6.88
C ALA A 140 18.98 -6.04 -7.90
N LYS A 141 19.41 -5.09 -8.77
CA LYS A 141 20.54 -5.32 -9.69
C LYS A 141 21.81 -5.70 -8.92
N MET A 142 22.08 -5.06 -7.77
CA MET A 142 23.27 -5.40 -6.98
C MET A 142 23.26 -6.84 -6.48
N PHE A 143 22.08 -7.37 -6.10
CA PHE A 143 21.93 -8.76 -5.68
C PHE A 143 22.06 -9.73 -6.86
N GLU A 144 21.48 -9.40 -8.01
CA GLU A 144 21.48 -10.23 -9.22
C GLU A 144 22.85 -10.34 -9.88
N HIS A 145 23.58 -9.22 -9.96
CA HIS A 145 24.88 -9.13 -10.62
C HIS A 145 26.08 -9.33 -9.66
N ASP A 146 25.82 -9.74 -8.41
CA ASP A 146 26.82 -10.14 -7.41
C ASP A 146 27.91 -9.09 -7.15
N PHE A 147 27.50 -7.84 -6.91
CA PHE A 147 28.42 -6.72 -6.65
C PHE A 147 29.16 -6.86 -5.33
N LEU A 148 30.35 -6.25 -5.27
CA LEU A 148 31.04 -5.98 -4.02
C LEU A 148 30.50 -4.71 -3.36
N TYR A 149 30.34 -4.77 -2.05
CA TYR A 149 30.13 -3.62 -1.18
C TYR A 149 31.41 -3.36 -0.40
N LEU A 150 31.95 -2.15 -0.52
CA LEU A 150 33.03 -1.67 0.32
C LEU A 150 32.49 -0.62 1.28
N MET A 151 32.52 -0.96 2.57
CA MET A 151 32.26 -0.01 3.64
C MET A 151 33.58 0.69 4.00
N PHE A 152 33.70 1.94 3.61
CA PHE A 152 34.94 2.72 3.67
C PHE A 152 34.90 3.71 4.85
N GLY A 153 35.42 3.30 6.00
CA GLY A 153 35.45 4.11 7.22
C GLY A 153 34.15 4.06 8.02
N ILE A 154 33.21 3.21 7.62
CA ILE A 154 31.88 3.08 8.22
C ILE A 154 31.57 1.59 8.43
N PRO A 155 30.98 1.17 9.56
CA PRO A 155 30.55 -0.23 9.73
C PRO A 155 29.25 -0.52 8.97
N ILE A 156 28.93 -1.81 8.76
CA ILE A 156 27.67 -2.24 8.11
C ILE A 156 26.47 -1.59 8.78
N GLN A 157 26.44 -1.60 10.12
CA GLN A 157 25.43 -0.99 11.00
C GLN A 157 24.97 0.41 10.59
N LYS A 158 25.88 1.23 10.05
CA LYS A 158 25.62 2.65 9.81
C LYS A 158 25.47 3.01 8.33
N GLY A 159 25.97 2.17 7.43
CA GLY A 159 26.04 2.54 6.01
C GLY A 159 25.41 1.55 5.03
N ALA A 160 25.14 0.30 5.43
CA ALA A 160 24.75 -0.74 4.48
C ALA A 160 23.27 -0.61 4.03
N THR A 161 23.01 0.34 3.12
CA THR A 161 21.66 0.66 2.65
C THR A 161 20.97 -0.54 1.96
N CYS A 162 21.73 -1.51 1.45
CA CYS A 162 21.18 -2.77 0.90
C CYS A 162 20.39 -3.60 1.92
N VAL A 163 20.63 -3.43 3.23
CA VAL A 163 19.85 -4.09 4.29
C VAL A 163 18.37 -3.75 4.14
N TYR A 164 18.04 -2.50 3.80
CA TYR A 164 16.66 -2.07 3.58
C TYR A 164 16.00 -2.74 2.38
N ALA A 165 16.77 -3.11 1.36
CA ALA A 165 16.28 -3.87 0.21
C ALA A 165 15.95 -5.31 0.57
N SER A 166 16.78 -5.94 1.40
CA SER A 166 16.48 -7.25 1.98
C SER A 166 15.25 -7.18 2.89
N GLU A 167 15.08 -6.13 3.70
CA GLU A 167 13.87 -5.93 4.51
C GLU A 167 12.58 -5.84 3.68
N GLU A 168 12.62 -5.14 2.54
CA GLU A 168 11.51 -5.11 1.57
C GLU A 168 11.25 -6.50 0.97
N LYS A 169 12.31 -7.15 0.48
CA LYS A 169 12.25 -8.50 -0.11
C LYS A 169 11.63 -9.54 0.83
N TYR A 170 11.97 -9.50 2.11
CA TYR A 170 11.48 -10.45 3.12
C TYR A 170 10.24 -9.96 3.89
N GLY A 171 9.72 -8.77 3.59
CA GLY A 171 8.48 -8.23 4.15
C GLY A 171 8.49 -8.13 5.67
N VAL A 172 9.41 -7.33 6.21
CA VAL A 172 9.53 -7.15 7.67
C VAL A 172 8.28 -6.49 8.29
N PRO A 173 7.97 -6.78 9.58
CA PRO A 173 6.73 -6.30 10.20
C PRO A 173 6.62 -4.80 10.41
N TYR A 174 7.75 -4.12 10.51
CA TYR A 174 7.85 -2.76 11.05
C TYR A 174 8.07 -1.70 9.97
N ARG A 175 7.82 -2.06 8.71
CA ARG A 175 7.87 -1.17 7.55
C ARG A 175 6.62 -1.31 6.69
N TYR A 176 6.30 -0.28 5.93
CA TYR A 176 5.16 -0.20 5.01
C TYR A 176 5.51 0.63 3.78
N TYR A 177 4.74 0.46 2.70
CA TYR A 177 4.93 1.25 1.48
C TYR A 177 4.31 2.65 1.63
N LYS A 178 5.09 3.67 1.27
CA LYS A 178 4.63 5.04 1.12
C LYS A 178 5.06 5.57 -0.24
N ASP A 179 4.12 6.14 -0.98
CA ASP A 179 4.39 6.77 -2.27
C ASP A 179 4.77 8.24 -2.05
N PHE A 180 5.81 8.67 -2.73
CA PHE A 180 6.35 10.03 -2.73
C PHE A 180 6.38 10.57 -4.16
N TRP A 181 6.21 11.87 -4.33
CA TRP A 181 6.16 12.51 -5.64
C TRP A 181 7.12 13.67 -5.69
N GLY A 182 7.98 13.71 -6.71
CA GLY A 182 8.95 14.79 -6.88
C GLY A 182 9.21 15.10 -8.35
N PRO A 183 9.49 16.36 -8.70
CA PRO A 183 9.98 16.71 -10.03
C PRO A 183 11.45 16.28 -10.18
N ILE A 184 11.81 15.86 -11.40
CA ILE A 184 13.18 15.53 -11.82
C ILE A 184 13.53 16.39 -13.03
N LYS A 185 14.77 16.86 -13.05
CA LYS A 185 15.39 17.49 -14.22
C LYS A 185 16.64 16.72 -14.63
N ASP A 186 16.70 16.33 -15.91
CA ASP A 186 17.84 15.64 -16.53
C ASP A 186 18.17 16.33 -17.85
N GLY A 187 19.20 17.18 -17.84
CA GLY A 187 19.50 18.07 -18.96
C GLY A 187 18.35 19.03 -19.25
N THR A 188 17.72 18.89 -20.41
CA THR A 188 16.55 19.69 -20.83
C THR A 188 15.21 19.02 -20.51
N GLU A 189 15.21 17.75 -20.06
CA GLU A 189 13.99 17.03 -19.71
C GLU A 189 13.56 17.37 -18.28
N GLU A 190 12.30 17.77 -18.11
CA GLU A 190 11.66 17.90 -16.79
C GLU A 190 10.39 17.06 -16.74
N PHE A 191 10.25 16.25 -15.69
CA PHE A 191 9.13 15.34 -15.53
C PHE A 191 8.93 14.99 -14.05
N ARG A 192 7.73 14.55 -13.70
CA ARG A 192 7.38 14.20 -12.31
C ARG A 192 7.26 12.69 -12.17
N VAL A 193 7.83 12.13 -11.11
CA VAL A 193 7.77 10.69 -10.86
C VAL A 193 7.13 10.35 -9.53
N LYS A 194 6.57 9.14 -9.46
CA LYS A 194 6.13 8.51 -8.23
C LYS A 194 7.20 7.54 -7.76
N SER A 195 7.80 7.82 -6.61
CA SER A 195 8.73 6.91 -5.95
C SER A 195 8.04 6.17 -4.82
N ARG A 196 7.98 4.84 -4.89
CA ARG A 196 7.43 4.00 -3.81
C ARG A 196 8.57 3.58 -2.90
N TYR A 197 8.44 3.87 -1.60
CA TYR A 197 9.48 3.66 -0.60
C TYR A 197 8.95 2.81 0.57
N TYR A 198 9.68 1.75 0.91
CA TYR A 198 9.40 0.89 2.06
C TYR A 198 9.93 1.51 3.38
N VAL A 199 9.11 2.41 3.94
CA VAL A 199 9.44 3.24 5.09
C VAL A 199 9.12 2.55 6.43
N ARG A 200 9.87 2.91 7.47
CA ARG A 200 9.56 2.50 8.86
C ARG A 200 8.32 3.23 9.39
N TYR A 201 7.52 2.56 10.22
CA TYR A 201 6.49 3.22 11.03
C TYR A 201 7.13 4.18 12.04
N ARG A 202 6.72 5.44 12.03
CA ARG A 202 7.27 6.47 12.93
C ARG A 202 6.74 6.36 14.35
N GLU A 203 5.63 5.64 14.51
CA GLU A 203 4.99 5.32 15.80
C GLU A 203 5.76 4.25 16.58
N LEU A 204 6.67 3.54 15.92
CA LEU A 204 7.51 2.54 16.56
C LEU A 204 8.74 3.22 17.18
N ASP A 205 8.98 2.89 18.43
CA ASP A 205 10.18 3.27 19.16
C ASP A 205 11.20 2.13 19.02
N ILE A 206 11.84 2.08 17.85
CA ILE A 206 12.79 1.05 17.43
C ILE A 206 14.02 1.68 16.76
N ASP A 207 15.17 1.01 16.89
CA ASP A 207 16.42 1.37 16.22
C ASP A 207 16.93 0.23 15.36
N ASP A 208 17.78 0.55 14.37
CA ASP A 208 18.49 -0.45 13.57
C ASP A 208 19.48 -1.23 14.44
N SER A 209 19.50 -2.55 14.31
CA SER A 209 20.32 -3.45 15.13
C SER A 209 20.94 -4.54 14.26
N TRP A 210 22.03 -4.20 13.58
CA TRP A 210 22.77 -5.03 12.62
C TRP A 210 24.18 -5.39 13.12
N GLN A 211 24.52 -5.12 14.38
CA GLN A 211 25.87 -5.40 14.92
C GLN A 211 26.21 -6.89 14.80
N ASP A 212 25.25 -7.76 15.10
CA ASP A 212 25.41 -9.20 14.96
C ASP A 212 25.51 -9.66 13.49
N LEU A 213 25.01 -8.87 12.54
CA LEU A 213 25.03 -9.22 11.13
C LEU A 213 26.45 -9.15 10.54
N GLU A 214 27.21 -8.11 10.89
CA GLU A 214 28.60 -7.98 10.45
C GLU A 214 29.47 -9.11 10.99
N GLU A 215 29.36 -9.39 12.30
CA GLU A 215 30.08 -10.51 12.93
C GLU A 215 29.66 -11.86 12.34
N GLU A 216 28.38 -12.04 12.02
CA GLU A 216 27.89 -13.26 11.37
C GLU A 216 28.47 -13.45 9.96
N LEU A 217 28.59 -12.37 9.18
CA LEU A 217 29.22 -12.42 7.85
C LEU A 217 30.71 -12.77 7.95
N VAL A 218 31.44 -12.15 8.88
CA VAL A 218 32.86 -12.43 9.10
C VAL A 218 33.06 -13.87 9.57
N ARG A 219 32.25 -14.33 10.54
CA ARG A 219 32.32 -15.70 11.08
C ARG A 219 32.07 -16.77 10.02
N ARG A 220 31.30 -16.45 8.98
CA ARG A 220 30.99 -17.34 7.85
C ARG A 220 31.94 -17.17 6.66
N ASP A 221 33.00 -16.36 6.78
CA ASP A 221 33.93 -16.02 5.69
C ASP A 221 33.22 -15.38 4.47
N LEU A 222 32.13 -14.64 4.73
CA LEU A 222 31.34 -13.92 3.72
C LEU A 222 31.65 -12.42 3.67
N ALA A 223 32.33 -11.91 4.70
CA ALA A 223 32.87 -10.56 4.75
C ALA A 223 34.32 -10.60 5.23
N ARG A 224 35.15 -9.74 4.64
CA ARG A 224 36.51 -9.48 5.10
C ARG A 224 36.56 -8.09 5.71
N ARG A 225 37.26 -7.96 6.83
CA ARG A 225 37.46 -6.67 7.49
C ARG A 225 38.93 -6.42 7.78
N THR A 226 39.33 -5.16 7.67
CA THR A 226 40.63 -4.66 8.09
C THR A 226 40.48 -3.23 8.60
N THR A 227 41.57 -2.59 9.00
CA THR A 227 41.58 -1.17 9.31
C THR A 227 42.52 -0.42 8.38
N PHE A 228 42.17 0.83 8.11
CA PHE A 228 43.02 1.79 7.44
C PHE A 228 43.03 3.07 8.29
N HIS A 229 44.22 3.46 8.74
CA HIS A 229 44.42 4.62 9.62
C HIS A 229 43.50 4.62 10.86
N GLY A 230 43.24 3.42 11.40
CA GLY A 230 42.42 3.21 12.60
C GLY A 230 40.90 3.11 12.36
N ALA A 231 40.42 3.36 11.14
CA ALA A 231 39.02 3.25 10.78
C ALA A 231 38.72 1.93 10.02
N PRO A 232 37.48 1.40 10.12
CA PRO A 232 37.15 0.10 9.56
C PRO A 232 37.03 0.13 8.04
N LEU A 233 37.53 -0.92 7.39
CA LEU A 233 37.21 -1.27 6.01
C LEU A 233 36.56 -2.65 5.99
N VAL A 234 35.38 -2.77 5.40
CA VAL A 234 34.65 -4.04 5.30
C VAL A 234 34.26 -4.29 3.85
N LEU A 235 34.63 -5.46 3.31
CA LEU A 235 34.31 -5.87 1.95
C LEU A 235 33.46 -7.15 1.99
N PHE A 236 32.31 -7.14 1.32
CA PHE A 236 31.42 -8.28 1.22
C PHE A 236 30.62 -8.25 -0.09
N ARG A 237 29.96 -9.35 -0.44
CA ARG A 237 29.08 -9.41 -1.62
C ARG A 237 27.65 -9.07 -1.26
N ALA A 238 26.98 -8.29 -2.10
CA ALA A 238 25.59 -7.89 -1.90
C ALA A 238 24.66 -9.11 -1.74
N ARG A 239 24.88 -10.19 -2.51
CA ARG A 239 24.07 -11.41 -2.40
C ARG A 239 24.25 -12.15 -1.07
N ASP A 240 25.45 -12.09 -0.49
CA ASP A 240 25.79 -12.87 0.69
C ASP A 240 25.14 -12.27 1.93
N ILE A 241 25.13 -10.94 2.05
CA ILE A 241 24.38 -10.24 3.10
C ILE A 241 22.88 -10.48 2.98
N ASP A 242 22.30 -10.42 1.76
CA ASP A 242 20.86 -10.68 1.54
C ASP A 242 20.47 -12.11 1.93
N ARG A 243 21.32 -13.10 1.61
CA ARG A 243 21.12 -14.49 2.00
C ARG A 243 21.12 -14.65 3.52
N VAL A 244 22.12 -14.11 4.21
CA VAL A 244 22.21 -14.21 5.68
C VAL A 244 21.04 -13.50 6.35
N ILE A 245 20.66 -12.31 5.88
CA ILE A 245 19.46 -11.61 6.36
C ILE A 245 18.22 -12.48 6.16
N GLY A 246 18.05 -13.10 4.99
CA GLY A 246 16.91 -13.97 4.70
C GLY A 246 16.82 -15.17 5.63
N GLU A 247 17.95 -15.78 5.98
CA GLU A 247 18.01 -16.86 6.97
C GLU A 247 17.61 -16.37 8.36
N LYS A 248 18.21 -15.27 8.83
CA LYS A 248 17.95 -14.72 10.16
C LYS A 248 16.52 -14.20 10.32
N LEU A 249 15.94 -13.56 9.30
CA LEU A 249 14.56 -13.08 9.32
C LEU A 249 13.52 -14.21 9.31
N LYS A 250 13.88 -15.42 8.85
CA LYS A 250 13.03 -16.61 9.00
C LYS A 250 12.97 -17.09 10.45
N GLU A 251 14.07 -16.96 11.19
CA GLU A 251 14.16 -17.31 12.61
C GLU A 251 13.52 -16.24 13.51
N ASP A 252 13.91 -14.97 13.32
CA ASP A 252 13.32 -13.82 14.00
C ASP A 252 13.05 -12.68 13.01
N ARG A 253 11.76 -12.41 12.80
CA ARG A 253 11.31 -11.31 11.92
C ARG A 253 11.70 -9.92 12.40
N PHE A 254 12.25 -9.79 13.61
CA PHE A 254 12.75 -8.55 14.20
C PHE A 254 14.27 -8.49 14.31
N TYR A 255 15.00 -9.46 13.74
CA TYR A 255 16.45 -9.58 13.88
C TYR A 255 17.24 -8.28 13.58
N LEU A 256 16.78 -7.49 12.60
CA LEU A 256 17.46 -6.26 12.17
C LEU A 256 17.11 -5.02 12.99
N ILE A 257 16.23 -5.11 14.00
CA ILE A 257 15.84 -3.98 14.83
C ILE A 257 15.84 -4.33 16.31
N SER A 258 16.05 -3.29 17.12
CA SER A 258 15.90 -3.35 18.57
C SER A 258 14.71 -2.48 19.00
N PHE A 259 13.89 -2.98 19.92
CA PHE A 259 12.84 -2.18 20.55
C PHE A 259 13.43 -1.35 21.68
N LEU A 260 13.32 -0.03 21.59
CA LEU A 260 13.88 0.88 22.58
C LEU A 260 12.99 0.97 23.83
N SER A 261 11.67 0.84 23.67
CA SER A 261 10.73 0.78 24.79
C SER A 261 9.55 -0.15 24.53
N ARG A 262 8.89 -0.63 25.59
CA ARG A 262 7.60 -1.35 25.54
C ARG A 262 7.44 -2.38 24.38
N PRO A 263 8.37 -3.34 24.19
CA PRO A 263 8.38 -4.25 23.04
C PRO A 263 7.10 -5.06 22.88
N ARG A 264 6.46 -5.47 23.99
CA ARG A 264 5.20 -6.22 23.96
C ARG A 264 4.05 -5.39 23.38
N GLU A 265 3.95 -4.12 23.78
CA GLU A 265 2.91 -3.21 23.27
C GLU A 265 3.14 -2.89 21.80
N GLN A 266 4.38 -2.59 21.42
CA GLN A 266 4.73 -2.31 20.03
C GLN A 266 4.51 -3.53 19.12
N ARG A 267 4.87 -4.75 19.55
CA ARG A 267 4.57 -6.00 18.81
C ARG A 267 3.06 -6.24 18.69
N LYS A 268 2.27 -5.89 19.71
CA LYS A 268 0.80 -5.94 19.64
C LYS A 268 0.27 -4.91 18.64
N TRP A 269 0.79 -3.69 18.66
CA TRP A 269 0.44 -2.64 17.70
C TRP A 269 0.76 -3.04 16.27
N LEU A 270 1.93 -3.66 16.02
CA LEU A 270 2.34 -4.16 14.71
C LEU A 270 1.38 -5.20 14.13
N ARG A 271 0.80 -6.06 14.98
CA ARG A 271 -0.24 -7.02 14.54
C ARG A 271 -1.51 -6.30 14.07
N THR A 272 -1.81 -5.13 14.63
CA THR A 272 -2.94 -4.27 14.22
C THR A 272 -2.58 -3.26 13.12
N ALA A 273 -1.30 -3.01 12.87
CA ALA A 273 -0.81 -2.15 11.79
C ALA A 273 -0.63 -2.95 10.48
N ARG A 274 -0.18 -4.22 10.57
CA ARG A 274 -0.11 -5.17 9.44
C ARG A 274 -1.44 -5.44 8.76
N SER A 275 -2.55 -5.14 9.42
CA SER A 275 -3.87 -5.19 8.82
C SER A 275 -4.20 -3.95 7.97
N ARG A 276 -3.24 -3.09 7.56
CA ARG A 276 -3.62 -1.74 7.09
C ARG A 276 -2.78 -1.15 5.95
N VAL A 277 -3.55 -0.60 5.01
CA VAL A 277 -3.25 0.29 3.88
C VAL A 277 -2.71 -0.42 2.62
N LYS A 278 -3.62 -0.76 1.71
CA LYS A 278 -3.32 -1.19 0.33
C LYS A 278 -3.17 -0.01 -0.62
N TYR A 279 -3.90 1.08 -0.34
CA TYR A 279 -3.94 2.25 -1.19
C TYR A 279 -4.42 3.47 -0.40
N GLU A 280 -3.95 4.65 -0.79
CA GLU A 280 -4.34 5.95 -0.25
C GLU A 280 -4.60 6.90 -1.42
N ASN A 281 -5.70 7.65 -1.33
CA ASN A 281 -5.99 8.77 -2.21
C ASN A 281 -6.17 10.03 -1.38
N VAL A 282 -5.49 11.10 -1.78
CA VAL A 282 -5.71 12.45 -1.24
C VAL A 282 -6.62 13.17 -2.22
N GLY A 283 -7.90 13.30 -1.85
CA GLY A 283 -8.90 14.04 -2.62
C GLY A 283 -9.08 15.47 -2.11
N THR A 284 -9.83 16.29 -2.85
CA THR A 284 -10.11 17.66 -2.39
C THR A 284 -11.07 17.67 -1.20
N VAL A 285 -10.65 18.21 -0.06
CA VAL A 285 -11.47 18.32 1.15
C VAL A 285 -11.83 19.79 1.43
N LYS A 286 -13.13 20.12 1.37
CA LYS A 286 -13.65 21.43 1.73
C LYS A 286 -13.75 21.55 3.25
N LYS A 287 -12.95 22.46 3.84
CA LYS A 287 -13.05 22.77 5.27
C LYS A 287 -14.40 23.43 5.56
N THR A 288 -15.19 22.79 6.41
CA THR A 288 -16.49 23.29 6.87
C THR A 288 -16.47 23.29 8.40
N SER A 289 -16.44 24.48 9.00
CA SER A 289 -16.21 24.67 10.45
C SER A 289 -17.32 24.10 11.33
N ASP A 290 -18.54 23.92 10.79
CA ASP A 290 -19.69 23.41 11.55
C ASP A 290 -20.56 22.43 10.73
N PHE A 291 -19.90 21.46 10.10
CA PHE A 291 -20.58 20.43 9.31
C PHE A 291 -21.68 19.67 10.10
N PRO A 292 -21.48 19.25 11.38
CA PRO A 292 -22.51 18.56 12.12
C PRO A 292 -23.81 19.35 12.29
N ARG A 293 -23.73 20.67 12.56
CA ARG A 293 -24.92 21.52 12.64
C ARG A 293 -25.59 21.64 11.27
N LEU A 294 -24.82 21.92 10.23
CA LEU A 294 -25.34 22.06 8.87
C LEU A 294 -26.05 20.79 8.38
N LEU A 295 -25.52 19.61 8.72
CA LEU A 295 -26.15 18.34 8.38
C LEU A 295 -27.48 18.13 9.11
N ARG A 296 -27.56 18.48 10.41
CA ARG A 296 -28.80 18.38 11.20
C ARG A 296 -29.88 19.37 10.76
N GLU A 297 -29.48 20.55 10.31
CA GLU A 297 -30.38 21.58 9.78
C GLU A 297 -30.75 21.31 8.31
N TYR A 298 -30.13 20.32 7.65
CA TYR A 298 -30.39 20.03 6.24
C TYR A 298 -31.73 19.30 6.09
N ASP A 299 -32.72 20.00 5.56
CA ASP A 299 -34.11 19.58 5.46
C ASP A 299 -34.34 18.32 4.59
N GLU A 300 -33.38 17.98 3.74
CA GLU A 300 -33.36 16.79 2.90
C GLU A 300 -32.97 15.50 3.66
N ILE A 301 -32.59 15.60 4.93
CA ILE A 301 -32.22 14.46 5.78
C ILE A 301 -32.98 14.57 7.10
N ARG A 302 -34.03 13.75 7.26
CA ARG A 302 -34.95 13.84 8.40
C ARG A 302 -34.87 12.57 9.24
N PRO A 303 -34.25 12.60 10.43
CA PRO A 303 -34.35 11.50 11.39
C PRO A 303 -35.82 11.29 11.79
N VAL A 304 -36.30 10.05 11.70
CA VAL A 304 -37.68 9.67 12.07
C VAL A 304 -37.72 8.62 13.17
N GLY A 305 -36.55 8.26 13.69
CA GLY A 305 -36.37 7.29 14.76
C GLY A 305 -34.89 6.97 14.93
N ASP A 306 -34.57 6.20 15.97
CA ASP A 306 -33.20 5.82 16.28
C ASP A 306 -32.58 4.99 15.15
N GLY A 307 -31.62 5.57 14.43
CA GLY A 307 -31.00 4.98 13.25
C GLY A 307 -31.95 4.83 12.05
N LEU A 308 -33.04 5.61 11.98
CA LEU A 308 -34.01 5.62 10.88
C LEU A 308 -34.12 7.03 10.29
N VAL A 309 -33.95 7.13 8.97
CA VAL A 309 -33.85 8.42 8.26
C VAL A 309 -34.75 8.43 7.03
N VAL A 310 -35.45 9.55 6.82
CA VAL A 310 -36.17 9.86 5.58
C VAL A 310 -35.35 10.84 4.76
N TYR A 311 -35.11 10.49 3.50
CA TYR A 311 -34.38 11.32 2.54
C TYR A 311 -35.33 12.10 1.64
N GLY A 312 -35.01 13.37 1.41
CA GLY A 312 -35.73 14.25 0.49
C GLY A 312 -35.36 14.00 -0.98
N SER A 313 -35.89 14.84 -1.86
CA SER A 313 -35.77 14.70 -3.31
C SER A 313 -34.34 14.88 -3.84
N LYS A 314 -33.55 15.80 -3.28
CA LYS A 314 -32.17 16.07 -3.69
C LYS A 314 -31.27 14.91 -3.31
N VAL A 315 -31.39 14.41 -2.08
CA VAL A 315 -30.62 13.24 -1.63
C VAL A 315 -31.03 11.98 -2.41
N THR A 316 -32.32 11.79 -2.67
CA THR A 316 -32.81 10.66 -3.49
C THR A 316 -32.25 10.69 -4.91
N ARG A 317 -32.12 11.88 -5.52
CA ARG A 317 -31.44 12.04 -6.83
C ARG A 317 -29.97 11.64 -6.74
N LEU A 318 -29.25 12.11 -5.73
CA LEU A 318 -27.85 11.73 -5.53
C LEU A 318 -27.68 10.22 -5.30
N PHE A 319 -28.57 9.57 -4.55
CA PHE A 319 -28.60 8.10 -4.42
C PHE A 319 -28.73 7.43 -5.78
N SER A 320 -29.64 7.91 -6.63
CA SER A 320 -29.83 7.40 -7.99
C SER A 320 -28.58 7.60 -8.85
N THR A 321 -27.89 8.73 -8.71
CA THR A 321 -26.61 9.01 -9.38
C THR A 321 -25.50 8.05 -8.93
N LEU A 322 -25.37 7.80 -7.62
CA LEU A 322 -24.40 6.83 -7.10
C LEU A 322 -24.72 5.39 -7.54
N ASP A 323 -25.99 5.02 -7.49
CA ASP A 323 -26.48 3.70 -7.93
C ASP A 323 -26.19 3.47 -9.41
N PHE A 324 -26.36 4.49 -10.26
CA PHE A 324 -26.06 4.44 -11.69
C PHE A 324 -24.62 3.98 -11.94
N PHE A 325 -23.61 4.60 -11.32
CA PHE A 325 -22.21 4.22 -11.55
C PHE A 325 -21.93 2.77 -11.16
N ILE A 326 -22.48 2.29 -10.04
CA ILE A 326 -22.32 0.90 -9.61
C ILE A 326 -23.05 -0.06 -10.56
N LEU A 327 -24.24 0.32 -11.02
CA LEU A 327 -24.98 -0.44 -12.03
C LEU A 327 -24.20 -0.54 -13.34
N GLN A 328 -23.50 0.52 -13.75
CA GLN A 328 -22.67 0.46 -14.94
C GLN A 328 -21.49 -0.49 -14.78
N MET A 329 -20.79 -0.43 -13.65
CA MET A 329 -19.76 -1.43 -13.33
C MET A 329 -20.33 -2.86 -13.38
N ALA A 330 -21.53 -3.07 -12.83
CA ALA A 330 -22.19 -4.36 -12.85
C ALA A 330 -22.54 -4.83 -14.28
N LYS A 331 -23.05 -3.94 -15.13
CA LYS A 331 -23.38 -4.25 -16.53
C LYS A 331 -22.15 -4.60 -17.35
N GLU A 332 -21.05 -3.86 -17.20
CA GLU A 332 -19.76 -4.15 -17.86
C GLU A 332 -19.24 -5.55 -17.51
N LEU A 333 -19.50 -6.01 -16.29
CA LEU A 333 -19.15 -7.36 -15.82
C LEU A 333 -20.13 -8.44 -16.30
N GLY A 334 -21.22 -8.07 -17.00
CA GLY A 334 -22.27 -9.00 -17.39
C GLY A 334 -23.15 -9.46 -16.22
N ALA A 335 -23.25 -8.66 -15.16
CA ALA A 335 -24.05 -9.00 -13.99
C ALA A 335 -25.55 -9.03 -14.32
N LYS A 336 -26.25 -10.06 -13.83
CA LYS A 336 -27.70 -10.10 -13.84
C LYS A 336 -28.25 -9.22 -12.73
N GLU A 337 -28.92 -8.13 -13.09
CA GLU A 337 -29.68 -7.33 -12.12
C GLU A 337 -30.91 -8.10 -11.66
N VAL A 338 -31.10 -8.16 -10.34
CA VAL A 338 -32.25 -8.82 -9.70
C VAL A 338 -32.79 -7.94 -8.58
N LYS A 339 -34.01 -8.23 -8.14
CA LYS A 339 -34.60 -7.64 -6.93
C LYS A 339 -34.65 -8.70 -5.85
N VAL A 340 -34.28 -8.32 -4.63
CA VAL A 340 -34.29 -9.20 -3.46
C VAL A 340 -35.23 -8.65 -2.38
N PRO A 341 -35.83 -9.51 -1.54
CA PRO A 341 -36.59 -9.05 -0.38
C PRO A 341 -35.65 -8.45 0.67
N ALA A 342 -36.25 -7.83 1.70
CA ALA A 342 -35.51 -7.26 2.83
C ALA A 342 -35.62 -8.12 4.12
N ILE A 343 -36.21 -9.31 4.00
CA ILE A 343 -36.42 -10.28 5.09
C ILE A 343 -35.93 -11.64 4.61
N LEU A 344 -35.11 -12.30 5.43
CA LEU A 344 -34.75 -13.70 5.29
C LEU A 344 -35.73 -14.55 6.11
N ASP A 345 -36.28 -15.60 5.51
CA ASP A 345 -37.01 -16.60 6.28
C ASP A 345 -36.09 -17.33 7.27
N GLN A 346 -36.67 -18.03 8.24
CA GLN A 346 -35.93 -18.77 9.27
C GLN A 346 -34.95 -19.81 8.69
N THR A 347 -35.29 -20.47 7.59
CA THR A 347 -34.44 -21.51 6.98
C THR A 347 -33.18 -20.89 6.38
N ASN A 348 -33.34 -19.82 5.60
CA ASN A 348 -32.22 -19.13 4.96
C ASN A 348 -31.41 -18.30 5.97
N ALA A 349 -32.06 -17.76 7.00
CA ALA A 349 -31.37 -17.16 8.15
C ALA A 349 -30.47 -18.19 8.86
N ALA A 350 -30.97 -19.41 9.10
CA ALA A 350 -30.17 -20.49 9.68
C ALA A 350 -29.01 -20.91 8.76
N ARG A 351 -29.26 -21.12 7.47
CA ARG A 351 -28.22 -21.46 6.47
C ARG A 351 -27.10 -20.43 6.42
N SER A 352 -27.45 -19.13 6.46
CA SER A 352 -26.44 -18.07 6.45
C SER A 352 -25.45 -18.15 7.62
N GLN A 353 -25.87 -18.79 8.73
CA GLN A 353 -25.17 -18.81 10.02
C GLN A 353 -24.84 -17.41 10.57
N TYR A 354 -25.62 -16.39 10.16
CA TYR A 354 -25.40 -15.01 10.60
C TYR A 354 -25.49 -14.89 12.12
N LEU A 355 -26.49 -15.52 12.75
CA LEU A 355 -26.68 -15.50 14.21
C LEU A 355 -25.52 -16.11 14.99
N ASN A 356 -24.77 -17.06 14.40
CA ASN A 356 -23.60 -17.64 15.05
C ASN A 356 -22.44 -16.63 15.13
N SER A 357 -22.39 -15.69 14.20
CA SER A 357 -21.27 -14.76 14.03
C SER A 357 -21.58 -13.35 14.55
N PHE A 358 -22.83 -12.91 14.42
CA PHE A 358 -23.25 -11.51 14.54
C PHE A 358 -24.58 -11.35 15.32
N LYS A 359 -24.88 -12.24 16.28
CA LYS A 359 -26.12 -12.17 17.09
C LYS A 359 -26.45 -10.79 17.66
N HIS A 360 -25.45 -10.01 18.02
CA HIS A 360 -25.61 -8.68 18.61
C HIS A 360 -26.15 -7.63 17.63
N GLN A 361 -25.97 -7.85 16.32
CA GLN A 361 -26.46 -6.96 15.26
C GLN A 361 -27.81 -7.43 14.67
N ALA A 362 -28.29 -8.62 15.06
CA ALA A 362 -29.45 -9.22 14.43
C ALA A 362 -30.76 -8.57 14.88
N LEU A 363 -31.67 -8.31 13.93
CA LEU A 363 -33.04 -7.88 14.17
C LEU A 363 -33.99 -8.93 13.60
N THR A 364 -34.85 -9.52 14.44
CA THR A 364 -35.78 -10.58 14.03
C THR A 364 -37.13 -10.00 13.62
N VAL A 365 -37.77 -10.62 12.64
CA VAL A 365 -39.16 -10.32 12.23
C VAL A 365 -40.05 -11.47 12.66
N GLN A 366 -41.14 -11.17 13.37
CA GLN A 366 -42.13 -12.16 13.79
C GLN A 366 -43.53 -11.57 13.70
N SER A 367 -44.51 -12.43 13.48
CA SER A 367 -45.92 -12.05 13.59
C SER A 367 -46.30 -11.79 15.06
N VAL A 368 -47.18 -10.82 15.28
CA VAL A 368 -47.82 -10.57 16.59
C VAL A 368 -48.95 -11.55 16.88
N LEU A 369 -49.52 -12.16 15.84
CA LEU A 369 -50.57 -13.18 15.98
C LEU A 369 -49.96 -14.49 16.51
N PRO A 370 -50.46 -15.02 17.64
CA PRO A 370 -49.95 -16.25 18.25
C PRO A 370 -49.95 -17.48 17.33
N GLU A 371 -50.96 -17.58 16.46
CA GLU A 371 -51.15 -18.68 15.49
C GLU A 371 -50.17 -18.64 14.31
N SER A 372 -49.46 -17.53 14.10
CA SER A 372 -48.51 -17.42 13.00
C SER A 372 -47.13 -17.92 13.41
N HIS A 373 -46.70 -18.97 12.73
CA HIS A 373 -45.37 -19.55 12.87
C HIS A 373 -44.28 -18.80 12.08
N PHE A 374 -44.61 -17.69 11.40
CA PHE A 374 -43.60 -16.95 10.64
C PHE A 374 -42.55 -16.34 11.59
N ARG A 375 -41.29 -16.72 11.35
CA ARG A 375 -40.10 -16.14 11.96
C ARG A 375 -39.11 -15.86 10.86
N GLY A 376 -38.46 -14.71 10.93
CA GLY A 376 -37.48 -14.29 9.96
C GLY A 376 -36.43 -13.38 10.58
N LEU A 377 -35.46 -13.01 9.76
CA LEU A 377 -34.38 -12.09 10.09
C LEU A 377 -34.51 -10.89 9.14
N ALA A 378 -34.57 -9.67 9.68
CA ALA A 378 -34.41 -8.47 8.88
C ALA A 378 -33.01 -8.52 8.26
N SER A 379 -32.93 -8.42 6.93
CA SER A 379 -31.73 -8.84 6.22
C SER A 379 -30.53 -7.94 6.54
N PRO A 380 -29.38 -8.47 6.98
CA PRO A 380 -28.20 -7.66 7.32
C PRO A 380 -27.27 -7.35 6.13
N THR A 381 -27.54 -7.96 4.97
CA THR A 381 -26.77 -7.89 3.72
C THR A 381 -27.65 -8.31 2.54
N VAL A 382 -27.32 -7.86 1.33
CA VAL A 382 -28.07 -8.19 0.11
C VAL A 382 -27.72 -9.62 -0.38
N CYS A 383 -26.45 -10.04 -0.28
CA CYS A 383 -25.96 -11.28 -0.91
C CYS A 383 -26.64 -12.58 -0.43
N TYR A 384 -27.14 -12.63 0.81
CA TYR A 384 -27.79 -13.84 1.34
C TYR A 384 -28.99 -14.27 0.50
N HIS A 385 -29.72 -13.33 -0.11
CA HIS A 385 -30.83 -13.64 -1.00
C HIS A 385 -30.37 -14.25 -2.34
N ILE A 386 -29.20 -13.82 -2.84
CA ILE A 386 -28.59 -14.40 -4.04
C ILE A 386 -28.22 -15.86 -3.77
N PHE A 387 -27.54 -16.15 -2.67
CA PHE A 387 -27.20 -17.53 -2.30
C PHE A 387 -28.45 -18.38 -2.04
N SER A 388 -29.48 -17.81 -1.42
CA SER A 388 -30.78 -18.49 -1.23
C SER A 388 -31.42 -18.87 -2.57
N SER A 389 -31.33 -18.00 -3.59
CA SER A 389 -31.87 -18.27 -4.93
C SER A 389 -31.10 -19.36 -5.70
N LEU A 390 -29.85 -19.61 -5.31
CA LEU A 390 -28.97 -20.64 -5.86
C LEU A 390 -29.03 -21.96 -5.08
N ALA A 391 -29.67 -21.99 -3.91
CA ALA A 391 -29.67 -23.15 -3.04
C ALA A 391 -30.09 -24.42 -3.79
N LYS A 392 -29.30 -25.49 -3.64
CA LYS A 392 -29.49 -26.79 -4.31
C LYS A 392 -29.41 -26.78 -5.84
N LYS A 393 -28.94 -25.69 -6.45
CA LYS A 393 -28.72 -25.59 -7.90
C LYS A 393 -27.26 -25.86 -8.26
N ARG A 394 -27.04 -26.08 -9.56
CA ARG A 394 -25.71 -26.11 -10.17
C ARG A 394 -25.37 -24.73 -10.75
N VAL A 395 -24.17 -24.25 -10.47
CA VAL A 395 -23.57 -23.01 -10.97
C VAL A 395 -22.53 -23.39 -12.03
N PRO A 396 -22.46 -22.72 -13.19
CA PRO A 396 -21.46 -23.02 -14.20
C PRO A 396 -20.04 -22.61 -13.74
N HIS A 397 -19.01 -23.30 -14.24
CA HIS A 397 -17.62 -23.05 -13.80
C HIS A 397 -17.13 -21.64 -14.18
N ASN A 398 -17.53 -21.12 -15.34
CA ASN A 398 -17.23 -19.76 -15.80
C ASN A 398 -17.95 -18.66 -15.00
N GLY A 399 -18.71 -19.06 -13.98
CA GLY A 399 -19.24 -18.18 -12.94
C GLY A 399 -20.54 -17.48 -13.30
N LEU A 400 -21.15 -16.90 -12.27
CA LEU A 400 -22.32 -16.04 -12.34
C LEU A 400 -22.03 -14.76 -11.55
N ILE A 401 -22.55 -13.65 -12.07
CA ILE A 401 -22.48 -12.34 -11.42
C ILE A 401 -23.91 -11.81 -11.27
N PHE A 402 -24.25 -11.37 -10.08
CA PHE A 402 -25.54 -10.77 -9.76
C PHE A 402 -25.34 -9.37 -9.20
N THR A 403 -26.29 -8.47 -9.41
CA THR A 403 -26.36 -7.21 -8.67
C THR A 403 -27.76 -6.93 -8.16
N SER A 404 -27.87 -6.35 -6.97
CA SER A 404 -29.13 -5.88 -6.41
C SER A 404 -28.88 -4.75 -5.41
N ALA A 405 -29.84 -3.84 -5.31
CA ALA A 405 -29.93 -2.86 -4.23
C ALA A 405 -31.10 -3.21 -3.32
N SER A 406 -30.92 -3.11 -1.99
CA SER A 406 -31.97 -3.33 -1.00
C SER A 406 -31.67 -2.62 0.31
N ASN A 407 -32.67 -2.58 1.18
CA ASN A 407 -32.53 -2.15 2.57
C ASN A 407 -31.91 -3.27 3.40
N CYS A 408 -30.94 -2.89 4.22
CA CYS A 408 -30.30 -3.77 5.18
C CYS A 408 -30.55 -3.26 6.61
N PHE A 409 -30.47 -4.18 7.56
CA PHE A 409 -30.81 -3.93 8.96
C PHE A 409 -29.74 -4.45 9.90
N ARG A 410 -29.28 -3.60 10.82
CA ARG A 410 -28.37 -3.99 11.90
C ARG A 410 -28.76 -3.29 13.18
N ASN A 411 -28.69 -3.99 14.30
CA ASN A 411 -28.86 -3.38 15.61
C ASN A 411 -27.57 -2.62 16.01
N GLU A 412 -27.30 -1.52 15.32
CA GLU A 412 -26.20 -0.60 15.59
C GLU A 412 -26.78 0.77 15.99
N GLN A 413 -25.98 1.56 16.70
CA GLN A 413 -26.35 2.91 17.13
C GLN A 413 -25.16 3.86 16.98
N SER A 414 -25.43 5.04 16.43
CA SER A 414 -24.50 6.17 16.38
C SER A 414 -24.49 6.93 17.71
N GLU A 415 -23.33 7.48 18.09
CA GLU A 415 -23.29 8.53 19.12
C GLU A 415 -23.57 9.89 18.46
N GLY A 416 -24.73 10.48 18.77
CA GLY A 416 -25.23 11.69 18.11
C GLY A 416 -25.91 11.40 16.77
N ASP A 417 -26.75 12.32 16.30
CA ASP A 417 -27.49 12.18 15.03
C ASP A 417 -26.56 12.23 13.80
N ILE A 418 -25.80 11.16 13.55
CA ILE A 418 -24.84 11.02 12.45
C ILE A 418 -25.14 9.78 11.60
N LEU A 419 -24.96 9.91 10.29
CA LEU A 419 -25.26 8.91 9.25
C LEU A 419 -24.20 7.78 9.16
N ASP A 420 -23.36 7.58 10.18
CA ASP A 420 -22.30 6.56 10.15
C ASP A 420 -22.75 5.16 10.63
N ARG A 421 -23.72 5.07 11.55
CA ARG A 421 -24.29 3.79 12.04
C ARG A 421 -25.81 3.82 12.16
N LEU A 422 -26.49 3.58 11.04
CA LEU A 422 -27.94 3.47 10.98
C LEU A 422 -28.43 2.05 11.27
N ARG A 423 -29.65 1.94 11.81
CA ARG A 423 -30.34 0.66 11.98
C ARG A 423 -30.90 0.12 10.69
N ASN A 424 -31.38 1.01 9.83
CA ASN A 424 -31.75 0.74 8.46
C ASN A 424 -30.86 1.57 7.53
N PHE A 425 -30.23 0.92 6.56
CA PHE A 425 -29.37 1.57 5.58
C PHE A 425 -29.54 0.94 4.20
N TRP A 426 -29.27 1.72 3.17
CA TRP A 426 -29.34 1.31 1.79
C TRP A 426 -27.99 0.79 1.30
N MET A 427 -28.03 -0.33 0.58
CA MET A 427 -26.84 -0.94 0.02
C MET A 427 -27.12 -1.50 -1.36
N ARG A 428 -26.14 -1.35 -2.27
CA ARG A 428 -26.03 -2.18 -3.47
C ARG A 428 -24.91 -3.18 -3.28
N GLU A 429 -25.12 -4.41 -3.74
CA GLU A 429 -24.06 -5.41 -3.83
C GLU A 429 -23.92 -5.95 -5.26
N ILE A 430 -22.69 -6.28 -5.61
CA ILE A 430 -22.35 -7.17 -6.73
C ILE A 430 -21.85 -8.48 -6.11
N VAL A 431 -22.47 -9.61 -6.47
CA VAL A 431 -22.16 -10.94 -5.94
C VAL A 431 -21.60 -11.80 -7.07
N VAL A 432 -20.42 -12.38 -6.83
CA VAL A 432 -19.74 -13.28 -7.77
C VAL A 432 -19.73 -14.70 -7.22
N VAL A 433 -20.03 -15.69 -8.07
CA VAL A 433 -20.10 -17.10 -7.68
C VAL A 433 -19.50 -17.95 -8.80
N GLY A 434 -18.48 -18.76 -8.52
CA GLY A 434 -17.80 -19.56 -9.53
C GLY A 434 -16.62 -20.34 -8.96
N ASP A 435 -15.59 -20.54 -9.78
CA ASP A 435 -14.31 -21.02 -9.28
C ASP A 435 -13.49 -19.90 -8.60
N ALA A 436 -12.42 -20.29 -7.90
CA ALA A 436 -11.57 -19.37 -7.15
C ALA A 436 -10.83 -18.35 -8.01
N ALA A 437 -10.45 -18.70 -9.24
CA ALA A 437 -9.75 -17.78 -10.14
C ALA A 437 -10.72 -16.72 -10.65
N PHE A 438 -11.90 -17.13 -11.10
CA PHE A 438 -12.98 -16.26 -11.53
C PHE A 438 -13.38 -15.25 -10.45
N CYS A 439 -13.64 -15.72 -9.23
CA CYS A 439 -14.03 -14.82 -8.14
C CYS A 439 -12.91 -13.84 -7.78
N LYS A 440 -11.65 -14.28 -7.77
CA LYS A 440 -10.52 -13.39 -7.50
C LYS A 440 -10.42 -12.30 -8.56
N GLU A 441 -10.41 -12.67 -9.83
CA GLU A 441 -10.31 -11.73 -10.96
C GLU A 441 -11.44 -10.69 -10.90
N ARG A 442 -12.70 -11.13 -10.73
CA ARG A 442 -13.84 -10.21 -10.71
C ARG A 442 -13.87 -9.31 -9.48
N LEU A 443 -13.48 -9.80 -8.30
CA LEU A 443 -13.38 -8.97 -7.10
C LEU A 443 -12.27 -7.91 -7.24
N GLU A 444 -11.12 -8.27 -7.81
CA GLU A 444 -10.03 -7.34 -8.09
C GLU A 444 -10.45 -6.27 -9.12
N GLU A 445 -11.15 -6.68 -10.17
CA GLU A 445 -11.70 -5.76 -11.18
C GLU A 445 -12.72 -4.78 -10.59
N ILE A 446 -13.67 -5.27 -9.77
CA ILE A 446 -14.66 -4.41 -9.10
C ILE A 446 -13.99 -3.44 -8.13
N LEU A 447 -12.99 -3.91 -7.38
CA LEU A 447 -12.21 -3.07 -6.47
C LEU A 447 -11.53 -1.94 -7.24
N GLU A 448 -10.87 -2.26 -8.35
CA GLU A 448 -10.15 -1.27 -9.15
C GLU A 448 -11.11 -0.25 -9.79
N LYS A 449 -12.23 -0.70 -10.37
CA LYS A 449 -13.28 0.19 -10.89
C LYS A 449 -13.85 1.10 -9.81
N THR A 450 -14.05 0.59 -8.60
CA THR A 450 -14.48 1.41 -7.44
C THR A 450 -13.43 2.44 -7.06
N ARG A 451 -12.15 2.07 -7.06
CA ARG A 451 -11.03 2.96 -6.77
C ARG A 451 -10.94 4.11 -7.76
N LEU A 452 -11.05 3.81 -9.05
CA LEU A 452 -11.05 4.81 -10.12
C LEU A 452 -12.28 5.71 -10.01
N TRP A 453 -13.47 5.16 -9.78
CA TRP A 453 -14.69 5.95 -9.57
C TRP A 453 -14.55 6.93 -8.38
N PHE A 454 -14.08 6.46 -7.23
CA PHE A 454 -13.90 7.32 -6.05
C PHE A 454 -12.84 8.39 -6.25
N ARG A 455 -11.76 8.09 -6.98
CA ARG A 455 -10.66 9.04 -7.24
C ARG A 455 -11.02 10.04 -8.33
N ASP A 456 -11.43 9.57 -9.49
CA ASP A 456 -11.47 10.37 -10.72
C ASP A 456 -12.82 11.06 -10.93
N ILE A 457 -13.91 10.47 -10.43
CA ILE A 457 -15.27 11.00 -10.62
C ILE A 457 -15.75 11.68 -9.35
N LEU A 458 -15.57 11.06 -8.18
CA LEU A 458 -16.03 11.63 -6.91
C LEU A 458 -14.96 12.48 -6.21
N ASP A 459 -13.68 12.37 -6.58
CA ASP A 459 -12.57 13.09 -5.94
C ASP A 459 -12.58 12.96 -4.39
N LEU A 460 -12.77 11.75 -3.88
CA LEU A 460 -12.83 11.50 -2.44
C LEU A 460 -11.44 11.30 -1.82
N ASP A 461 -11.24 11.79 -0.60
CA ASP A 461 -10.15 11.36 0.27
C ASP A 461 -10.53 10.03 0.95
N PHE A 462 -9.77 8.97 0.66
CA PHE A 462 -10.02 7.62 1.15
C PHE A 462 -8.76 6.77 1.18
N GLY A 463 -8.82 5.69 1.96
CA GLY A 463 -7.84 4.61 1.89
C GLY A 463 -8.51 3.25 1.72
N ILE A 464 -7.79 2.29 1.15
CA ILE A 464 -8.20 0.89 1.06
C ILE A 464 -7.39 0.10 2.06
N TYR A 465 -8.06 -0.69 2.89
CA TYR A 465 -7.44 -1.42 4.00
C TYR A 465 -7.83 -2.88 3.92
N THR A 466 -6.91 -3.80 4.25
CA THR A 466 -7.32 -5.13 4.68
C THR A 466 -8.14 -5.00 5.97
N ALA A 467 -9.15 -5.85 6.13
CA ALA A 467 -10.09 -5.74 7.23
C ALA A 467 -10.54 -7.13 7.71
N ALA A 468 -11.22 -7.14 8.83
CA ALA A 468 -11.93 -8.32 9.31
C ALA A 468 -13.30 -7.89 9.86
N ASP A 469 -14.27 -8.80 9.77
CA ASP A 469 -15.58 -8.60 10.38
C ASP A 469 -15.49 -8.64 11.91
N PRO A 470 -16.40 -7.93 12.63
CA PRO A 470 -16.48 -7.96 14.08
C PRO A 470 -17.13 -9.26 14.58
N PHE A 471 -16.51 -10.41 14.26
CA PHE A 471 -17.00 -11.72 14.69
C PHE A 471 -17.09 -11.83 16.22
N PHE A 472 -18.09 -12.56 16.71
CA PHE A 472 -18.27 -12.86 18.13
C PHE A 472 -18.16 -14.37 18.41
N GLY A 473 -17.75 -14.77 19.62
CA GLY A 473 -17.59 -16.17 20.05
C GLY A 473 -16.14 -16.63 20.26
N GLU A 474 -15.96 -17.88 20.70
CA GLU A 474 -14.65 -18.45 21.09
C GLU A 474 -13.62 -18.41 19.94
N ASP A 475 -14.06 -18.57 18.69
CA ASP A 475 -13.20 -18.54 17.50
C ASP A 475 -13.05 -17.16 16.84
N SER A 476 -13.62 -16.10 17.43
CA SER A 476 -13.65 -14.76 16.82
C SER A 476 -12.26 -14.25 16.41
N LYS A 477 -11.28 -14.39 17.30
CA LYS A 477 -9.89 -13.97 17.06
C LYS A 477 -9.22 -14.78 15.94
N ILE A 478 -9.53 -16.07 15.84
CA ILE A 478 -8.99 -16.94 14.79
C ILE A 478 -9.59 -16.54 13.43
N LYS A 479 -10.91 -16.33 13.37
CA LYS A 479 -11.62 -15.91 12.15
C LYS A 479 -11.17 -14.52 11.67
N GLN A 480 -11.02 -13.57 12.59
CA GLN A 480 -10.48 -12.24 12.26
C GLN A 480 -9.02 -12.33 11.77
N SER A 481 -8.19 -13.15 12.43
CA SER A 481 -6.80 -13.34 12.01
C SER A 481 -6.70 -14.02 10.65
N ALA A 482 -7.54 -15.01 10.36
CA ALA A 482 -7.59 -15.68 9.07
C ALA A 482 -8.01 -14.72 7.95
N GLN A 483 -9.06 -13.90 8.14
CA GLN A 483 -9.46 -12.90 7.13
C GLN A 483 -8.35 -11.88 6.84
N LEU A 484 -7.60 -11.46 7.88
CA LEU A 484 -6.49 -10.53 7.72
C LEU A 484 -5.27 -11.17 7.06
N LEU A 485 -4.96 -12.43 7.37
CA LEU A 485 -3.82 -13.17 6.81
C LEU A 485 -4.07 -13.58 5.35
N GLU A 486 -5.30 -13.96 5.03
CA GLU A 486 -5.72 -14.35 3.67
C GLU A 486 -6.15 -13.15 2.82
N GLU A 487 -6.14 -11.94 3.40
CA GLU A 487 -6.65 -10.70 2.79
C GLU A 487 -8.06 -10.86 2.21
N SER A 488 -8.86 -11.72 2.83
CA SER A 488 -10.16 -12.14 2.31
C SER A 488 -11.23 -11.06 2.48
N LYS A 489 -10.91 -9.95 3.15
CA LYS A 489 -11.77 -8.78 3.26
C LYS A 489 -10.97 -7.49 3.13
N MET A 490 -11.48 -6.57 2.31
CA MET A 490 -10.95 -5.22 2.16
C MET A 490 -12.06 -4.18 2.35
N GLU A 491 -11.69 -2.99 2.83
CA GLU A 491 -12.61 -1.88 3.07
C GLU A 491 -12.09 -0.58 2.45
N PHE A 492 -12.95 0.12 1.72
CA PHE A 492 -12.74 1.52 1.39
C PHE A 492 -13.20 2.35 2.58
N ARG A 493 -12.24 3.01 3.24
CA ARG A 493 -12.51 3.91 4.36
C ARG A 493 -12.41 5.35 3.91
N LEU A 494 -13.56 6.02 3.90
CA LEU A 494 -13.71 7.40 3.47
C LEU A 494 -13.46 8.36 4.64
N THR A 495 -12.77 9.46 4.39
CA THR A 495 -12.48 10.47 5.40
C THR A 495 -13.72 11.25 5.80
N ILE A 496 -13.90 11.42 7.12
CA ILE A 496 -14.90 12.29 7.72
C ILE A 496 -14.13 13.42 8.45
N PRO A 497 -13.88 14.56 7.77
CA PRO A 497 -12.90 15.56 8.23
C PRO A 497 -13.18 16.07 9.65
N HIS A 498 -14.44 16.40 9.95
CA HIS A 498 -14.84 16.96 11.24
C HIS A 498 -14.73 15.97 12.41
N LEU A 499 -14.66 14.65 12.14
CA LEU A 499 -14.45 13.63 13.16
C LEU A 499 -12.98 13.20 13.27
N GLY A 500 -12.10 13.69 12.39
CA GLY A 500 -10.69 13.26 12.34
C GLY A 500 -10.51 11.75 12.12
N LYS A 501 -11.52 11.06 11.56
CA LYS A 501 -11.54 9.60 11.39
C LYS A 501 -11.97 9.22 9.98
N ARG A 502 -11.71 7.96 9.60
CA ARG A 502 -12.24 7.34 8.38
C ARG A 502 -13.26 6.27 8.70
N ILE A 503 -14.31 6.15 7.89
CA ILE A 503 -15.37 5.14 8.07
C ILE A 503 -15.46 4.22 6.85
N ALA A 504 -15.69 2.93 7.08
CA ALA A 504 -15.82 1.94 6.00
C ALA A 504 -17.15 2.12 5.25
N ALA A 505 -17.10 2.49 3.97
CA ALA A 505 -18.27 2.74 3.14
C ALA A 505 -18.47 1.66 2.06
N VAL A 506 -17.40 0.98 1.66
CA VAL A 506 -17.43 -0.15 0.73
C VAL A 506 -16.67 -1.32 1.34
N SER A 507 -17.18 -2.53 1.17
CA SER A 507 -16.49 -3.77 1.55
C SER A 507 -16.36 -4.70 0.36
N VAL A 508 -15.17 -5.27 0.17
CA VAL A 508 -14.86 -6.32 -0.81
C VAL A 508 -14.60 -7.58 -0.01
N ASN A 509 -15.40 -8.62 -0.24
CA ASN A 509 -15.43 -9.83 0.58
C ASN A 509 -15.21 -11.06 -0.30
N ASN A 510 -14.13 -11.78 -0.06
CA ASN A 510 -13.91 -13.12 -0.59
C ASN A 510 -14.37 -14.14 0.45
N HIS A 511 -15.45 -14.86 0.14
CA HIS A 511 -16.07 -15.82 1.05
C HIS A 511 -15.48 -17.23 0.92
N GLY A 512 -14.65 -17.48 -0.09
CA GLY A 512 -14.20 -18.82 -0.45
C GLY A 512 -15.39 -19.76 -0.66
N GLN A 513 -15.31 -20.97 -0.11
CA GLN A 513 -16.33 -22.01 -0.27
C GLN A 513 -17.46 -21.95 0.77
N VAL A 514 -17.44 -20.99 1.71
CA VAL A 514 -18.33 -20.99 2.88
C VAL A 514 -19.81 -21.04 2.47
N PHE A 515 -20.21 -20.26 1.47
CA PHE A 515 -21.60 -20.20 1.05
C PHE A 515 -22.03 -21.37 0.15
N TYR A 516 -21.11 -22.02 -0.56
CA TYR A 516 -21.40 -23.29 -1.25
C TYR A 516 -21.88 -24.34 -0.25
N SER A 517 -21.14 -24.50 0.86
CA SER A 517 -21.49 -25.47 1.90
C SER A 517 -22.76 -25.09 2.66
N ARG A 518 -22.94 -23.79 2.97
CA ARG A 518 -24.09 -23.30 3.76
C ARG A 518 -25.42 -23.34 3.02
N PHE A 519 -25.42 -23.05 1.73
CA PHE A 519 -26.63 -23.02 0.90
C PHE A 519 -26.74 -24.24 -0.03
N GLU A 520 -25.81 -25.19 0.06
CA GLU A 520 -25.85 -26.48 -0.61
C GLU A 520 -25.96 -26.37 -2.15
N PHE A 521 -25.27 -25.41 -2.77
CA PHE A 521 -25.19 -25.32 -4.23
C PHE A 521 -23.86 -25.86 -4.74
N GLU A 522 -23.82 -26.32 -5.99
CA GLU A 522 -22.68 -27.02 -6.56
C GLU A 522 -22.07 -26.28 -7.74
N LEU A 523 -20.75 -26.40 -7.92
CA LEU A 523 -20.05 -25.93 -9.12
C LEU A 523 -20.07 -27.03 -10.18
N SER A 524 -20.40 -26.68 -11.42
CA SER A 524 -20.39 -27.58 -12.58
C SER A 524 -18.98 -27.61 -13.18
N ALA A 525 -18.05 -28.21 -12.46
CA ALA A 525 -16.63 -28.29 -12.82
C ALA A 525 -16.05 -29.65 -12.42
N PRO A 526 -14.87 -30.03 -12.95
CA PRO A 526 -14.08 -31.14 -12.43
C PRO A 526 -13.82 -31.03 -10.92
N ASN A 527 -13.63 -32.18 -10.24
CA ASN A 527 -13.57 -32.27 -8.78
C ASN A 527 -12.39 -31.51 -8.14
N ASP A 528 -11.35 -31.20 -8.90
CA ASP A 528 -10.13 -30.50 -8.47
C ASP A 528 -10.27 -28.97 -8.49
N VAL A 529 -11.34 -28.43 -9.09
CA VAL A 529 -11.58 -26.99 -9.16
C VAL A 529 -12.09 -26.44 -7.83
N ARG A 530 -11.34 -25.49 -7.26
CA ARG A 530 -11.70 -24.85 -5.99
C ARG A 530 -12.89 -23.90 -6.17
N ARG A 531 -13.95 -24.13 -5.40
CA ARG A 531 -15.20 -23.34 -5.38
C ARG A 531 -14.99 -22.03 -4.63
N CYS A 532 -15.60 -20.95 -5.12
CA CYS A 532 -15.51 -19.64 -4.48
C CYS A 532 -16.76 -18.79 -4.71
N SER A 533 -17.12 -18.01 -3.70
CA SER A 533 -18.01 -16.87 -3.87
C SER A 533 -17.44 -15.62 -3.21
N GLY A 534 -17.93 -14.47 -3.63
CA GLY A 534 -17.54 -13.17 -3.08
C GLY A 534 -18.61 -12.12 -3.33
N CYS A 535 -18.48 -10.98 -2.66
CA CYS A 535 -19.29 -9.82 -2.99
C CYS A 535 -18.53 -8.52 -2.76
N VAL A 536 -18.98 -7.46 -3.43
CA VAL A 536 -18.64 -6.08 -3.10
C VAL A 536 -19.92 -5.36 -2.75
N GLY A 537 -19.94 -4.67 -1.61
CA GLY A 537 -21.10 -3.94 -1.10
C GLY A 537 -20.78 -2.48 -0.84
N TRP A 538 -21.60 -1.59 -1.38
CA TRP A 538 -21.53 -0.13 -1.22
C TRP A 538 -22.68 0.33 -0.34
N GLY A 539 -22.38 0.85 0.85
CA GLY A 539 -23.38 1.43 1.75
C GLY A 539 -23.64 2.89 1.38
N PHE A 540 -24.80 3.18 0.79
CA PHE A 540 -25.10 4.50 0.23
C PHE A 540 -25.10 5.60 1.28
N ASP A 541 -25.64 5.33 2.47
CA ASP A 541 -25.74 6.30 3.56
C ASP A 541 -24.35 6.78 4.01
N ARG A 542 -23.36 5.87 4.07
CA ARG A 542 -21.97 6.19 4.42
C ARG A 542 -21.22 6.91 3.30
N ILE A 543 -21.47 6.53 2.05
CA ILE A 543 -20.90 7.24 0.89
C ILE A 543 -21.44 8.68 0.84
N LEU A 544 -22.75 8.84 1.00
CA LEU A 544 -23.42 10.13 1.07
C LEU A 544 -22.85 10.99 2.20
N TYR A 545 -22.73 10.43 3.41
CA TYR A 545 -22.19 11.14 4.57
C TYR A 545 -20.77 11.63 4.32
N ALA A 546 -19.90 10.79 3.75
CA ALA A 546 -18.54 11.17 3.40
C ALA A 546 -18.48 12.22 2.28
N LEU A 547 -19.29 12.08 1.24
CA LEU A 547 -19.39 13.07 0.15
C LEU A 547 -19.78 14.44 0.69
N MET A 548 -20.86 14.53 1.47
CA MET A 548 -21.28 15.80 2.05
C MET A 548 -20.23 16.35 3.03
N ALA A 549 -19.57 15.49 3.81
CA ALA A 549 -18.53 15.91 4.75
C ALA A 549 -17.28 16.47 4.06
N GLN A 550 -16.98 16.02 2.84
CA GLN A 550 -15.81 16.46 2.07
C GLN A 550 -16.13 17.56 1.05
N LYS A 551 -17.34 17.61 0.51
CA LYS A 551 -17.74 18.48 -0.62
C LYS A 551 -18.80 19.53 -0.24
N GLY A 552 -19.43 19.39 0.92
CA GLY A 552 -20.46 20.27 1.46
C GLY A 552 -21.87 19.66 1.37
N VAL A 553 -22.77 20.14 2.24
CA VAL A 553 -24.17 19.67 2.33
C VAL A 553 -25.08 20.24 1.24
N ASP A 554 -24.71 21.36 0.61
CA ASP A 554 -25.49 21.95 -0.48
C ASP A 554 -25.35 21.13 -1.76
N LEU A 555 -26.35 20.29 -2.02
CA LEU A 555 -26.39 19.40 -3.19
C LEU A 555 -26.63 20.12 -4.53
N ASP A 556 -26.88 21.42 -4.53
CA ASP A 556 -27.03 22.22 -5.76
C ASP A 556 -25.73 22.94 -6.15
N ASN A 557 -24.62 22.72 -5.43
CA ASN A 557 -23.34 23.34 -5.74
C ASN A 557 -22.72 22.82 -7.05
N GLU A 558 -21.66 23.49 -7.51
CA GLU A 558 -20.96 23.18 -8.76
C GLU A 558 -20.48 21.72 -8.83
N TYR A 559 -19.85 21.21 -7.77
CA TYR A 559 -19.34 19.84 -7.71
C TYR A 559 -20.44 18.78 -7.97
N TYR A 560 -21.60 18.88 -7.31
CA TYR A 560 -22.65 17.88 -7.52
C TYR A 560 -23.28 17.98 -8.91
N ARG A 561 -23.34 19.19 -9.50
CA ARG A 561 -23.77 19.37 -10.89
C ARG A 561 -22.80 18.72 -11.87
N GLU A 562 -21.49 18.85 -11.65
CA GLU A 562 -20.47 18.20 -12.47
C GLU A 562 -20.57 16.67 -12.41
N VAL A 563 -20.72 16.09 -11.22
CA VAL A 563 -20.92 14.64 -11.05
C VAL A 563 -22.17 14.17 -11.81
N GLU A 564 -23.25 14.93 -11.74
CA GLU A 564 -24.49 14.64 -12.47
C GLU A 564 -24.34 14.80 -14.00
N GLN A 565 -23.54 15.75 -14.46
CA GLN A 565 -23.19 15.88 -15.89
C GLN A 565 -22.35 14.70 -16.39
N VAL A 566 -21.40 14.21 -15.60
CA VAL A 566 -20.66 12.98 -15.91
C VAL A 566 -21.63 11.81 -16.05
N ARG A 567 -22.56 11.64 -15.09
CA ARG A 567 -23.59 10.60 -15.14
C ARG A 567 -24.40 10.66 -16.44
N ARG A 568 -24.90 11.84 -16.81
CA ARG A 568 -25.72 12.03 -18.03
C ARG A 568 -24.96 11.70 -19.30
N ARG A 569 -23.70 12.15 -19.43
CA ARG A 569 -22.86 11.82 -20.59
C ARG A 569 -22.68 10.31 -20.76
N LEU A 570 -22.39 9.60 -19.68
CA LEU A 570 -22.26 8.13 -19.71
C LEU A 570 -23.58 7.43 -20.04
N GLU A 571 -24.71 7.98 -19.60
CA GLU A 571 -26.05 7.46 -19.95
C GLU A 571 -26.38 7.67 -21.44
N GLU A 572 -26.00 8.81 -22.01
CA GLU A 572 -26.18 9.13 -23.43
C GLU A 572 -25.32 8.24 -24.34
N GLU A 573 -24.05 8.03 -23.97
CA GLU A 573 -23.13 7.12 -24.68
C GLU A 573 -23.69 5.69 -24.79
N GLN A 574 -24.43 5.24 -23.78
CA GLN A 574 -25.05 3.91 -23.77
C GLN A 574 -26.34 3.82 -24.58
N THR A 575 -27.09 4.91 -24.67
CA THR A 575 -28.36 4.95 -25.41
C THR A 575 -28.16 5.31 -26.89
N GLY A 576 -26.92 5.60 -27.31
CA GLY A 576 -26.59 5.94 -28.69
C GLY A 576 -27.15 7.30 -29.15
N ARG A 577 -27.61 8.15 -28.22
CA ARG A 577 -28.14 9.48 -28.53
C ARG A 577 -27.00 10.49 -28.54
N GLN A 578 -26.49 10.80 -29.73
CA GLN A 578 -25.56 11.90 -29.95
C GLN A 578 -26.34 13.23 -29.86
N ILE A 579 -26.07 14.06 -28.85
CA ILE A 579 -26.60 15.43 -28.84
C ILE A 579 -25.84 16.22 -29.90
N SER A 580 -26.58 16.75 -30.88
CA SER A 580 -26.10 17.76 -31.81
C SER A 580 -25.50 18.92 -31.02
N ARG A 581 -24.20 19.15 -31.17
CA ARG A 581 -23.57 20.39 -30.75
C ARG A 581 -24.08 21.51 -31.65
N ASP A 582 -25.15 22.18 -31.24
CA ASP A 582 -25.51 23.49 -31.76
C ASP A 582 -25.34 24.52 -30.64
N CYS A 583 -24.36 25.41 -30.88
CA CYS A 583 -24.02 26.69 -30.25
C CYS A 583 -23.60 26.73 -28.77
#